data_AF-A0AAV2KGM9-F1
#
_entry.id   AF-A0AAV2KGM9-F1
#
_cell.length_a   1.000
_cell.length_b   1.000
_cell.length_c   1.000
_cell.angle_alpha   90.00
_cell.angle_beta   90.00
_cell.angle_gamma   90.00
#
_symmetry.space_group_name_H-M   'P 1'
#
loop_
_entity.id
_entity.type
_entity.pdbx_description
1 polymer ?
#
loop_
_entity_poly.entity_id
_entity_poly.type
_entity_poly.pdbx_seq_one_letter_code
_entity_poly.pdbx_strand_id
1 'polypeptide(L)'
;MEFKRRNGGPHLGGSQAKKGKPNAEWEDSPSHFEEELSMFDDAEMDMEDMEGQAGHDVIPVGELFSADLNPRWRRPPAPTLNPAVDTLIFQQIDLDYYLDAAVPGMPGQTQGKVPIIRMFGVTDSGNSVCCHIHGFAPYFYVAAPAGFKSDFLGEFQRELNSVVLKDMRSNKDNISVTVLAVDITRKESEY
;
A
#
# COMPACT_ATOMS: atom_id res chain seq x y z
N MET A 1 -11.02 -75.65 -9.84
CA MET A 1 -10.91 -74.39 -9.06
C MET A 1 -10.37 -73.36 -10.03
N GLU A 2 -11.19 -72.74 -10.88
CA GLU A 2 -12.22 -71.75 -10.59
C GLU A 2 -11.65 -70.40 -10.12
N PHE A 3 -12.04 -69.36 -10.88
CA PHE A 3 -11.99 -67.91 -10.66
C PHE A 3 -10.66 -67.13 -10.68
N LYS A 4 -10.57 -65.84 -11.01
CA LYS A 4 -11.19 -64.88 -11.97
C LYS A 4 -10.66 -63.49 -11.54
N ARG A 5 -10.00 -62.78 -12.46
CA ARG A 5 -9.89 -61.30 -12.67
C ARG A 5 -9.89 -60.31 -11.49
N ARG A 6 -8.90 -59.39 -11.52
CA ARG A 6 -9.02 -57.89 -11.65
C ARG A 6 -7.59 -57.31 -11.48
N ASN A 7 -6.95 -56.63 -12.42
CA ASN A 7 -7.24 -55.37 -13.15
C ASN A 7 -7.25 -54.10 -12.27
N GLY A 8 -6.28 -53.21 -12.52
CA GLY A 8 -6.45 -51.75 -12.44
C GLY A 8 -5.64 -51.00 -11.39
N GLY A 9 -4.54 -50.36 -11.82
CA GLY A 9 -3.92 -49.19 -11.20
C GLY A 9 -3.32 -48.31 -12.30
N PRO A 10 -3.60 -46.98 -12.38
CA PRO A 10 -3.46 -46.25 -13.63
C PRO A 10 -2.05 -45.72 -13.93
N HIS A 11 -1.83 -45.68 -15.24
CA HIS A 11 -0.73 -45.12 -16.02
C HIS A 11 -0.40 -43.66 -15.64
N LEU A 12 0.88 -43.37 -15.39
CA LEU A 12 1.44 -42.01 -15.38
C LEU A 12 1.23 -41.40 -16.76
N GLY A 13 0.27 -40.48 -16.87
CA GLY A 13 -0.02 -39.73 -18.09
C GLY A 13 0.82 -38.46 -18.13
N GLY A 14 1.72 -38.38 -19.11
CA GLY A 14 2.47 -37.16 -19.43
C GLY A 14 1.53 -36.01 -19.79
N SER A 15 1.96 -34.80 -19.42
CA SER A 15 1.31 -33.53 -19.76
C SER A 15 1.21 -33.38 -21.28
N GLN A 16 0.00 -33.55 -21.83
CA GLN A 16 -0.28 -33.17 -23.20
C GLN A 16 -0.36 -31.64 -23.28
N ALA A 17 0.63 -31.02 -23.93
CA ALA A 17 0.53 -29.66 -24.42
C ALA A 17 -0.62 -29.59 -25.44
N LYS A 18 -1.76 -29.01 -25.03
CA LYS A 18 -2.83 -28.68 -25.98
C LYS A 18 -2.36 -27.54 -26.87
N LYS A 19 -2.06 -27.88 -28.12
CA LYS A 19 -1.79 -26.94 -29.20
C LYS A 19 -3.06 -26.12 -29.46
N GLY A 20 -3.08 -24.86 -29.00
CA GLY A 20 -4.16 -23.91 -29.28
C GLY A 20 -4.20 -23.54 -30.76
N LYS A 21 -5.41 -23.54 -31.35
CA LYS A 21 -5.67 -23.07 -32.72
C LYS A 21 -5.49 -21.54 -32.81
N PRO A 22 -5.03 -21.00 -33.95
CA PRO A 22 -4.98 -19.56 -34.15
C PRO A 22 -6.37 -19.05 -34.48
N ASN A 23 -6.68 -17.84 -34.01
CA ASN A 23 -7.85 -17.01 -34.33
C ASN A 23 -9.01 -17.06 -33.31
N ALA A 24 -8.94 -16.18 -32.32
CA ALA A 24 -10.04 -15.32 -31.88
C ALA A 24 -9.43 -14.23 -30.99
N GLU A 25 -9.72 -12.97 -31.35
CA GLU A 25 -9.82 -11.76 -30.52
C GLU A 25 -8.78 -11.54 -29.40
N TRP A 26 -8.18 -10.36 -29.40
CA TRP A 26 -7.31 -9.86 -28.34
C TRP A 26 -8.09 -9.86 -27.01
N GLU A 27 -8.10 -10.99 -26.31
CA GLU A 27 -8.53 -11.09 -24.92
C GLU A 27 -7.46 -10.37 -24.09
N ASP A 28 -7.83 -9.19 -23.62
CA ASP A 28 -7.13 -8.39 -22.61
C ASP A 28 -7.27 -9.06 -21.23
N SER A 29 -7.01 -10.37 -21.18
CA SER A 29 -7.02 -11.17 -19.96
C SER A 29 -5.57 -11.38 -19.55
N PRO A 30 -5.21 -11.14 -18.27
CA PRO A 30 -3.85 -11.31 -17.80
C PRO A 30 -3.31 -12.69 -18.19
N SER A 31 -2.08 -12.74 -18.69
CA SER A 31 -1.49 -14.02 -19.03
C SER A 31 -1.30 -14.86 -17.75
N HIS A 32 -1.30 -16.19 -17.85
CA HIS A 32 -1.05 -17.07 -16.70
C HIS A 32 0.26 -16.70 -15.94
N PHE A 33 1.26 -16.19 -16.66
CA PHE A 33 2.51 -15.71 -16.06
C PHE A 33 2.34 -14.41 -15.27
N GLU A 34 1.47 -13.51 -15.73
CA GLU A 34 1.13 -12.25 -15.06
C GLU A 34 0.23 -12.50 -13.84
N GLU A 35 -0.67 -13.49 -13.91
CA GLU A 35 -1.39 -14.00 -12.74
C GLU A 35 -0.43 -14.58 -11.69
N GLU A 36 0.57 -15.37 -12.11
CA GLU A 36 1.54 -15.97 -11.20
C GLU A 36 2.47 -14.92 -10.56
N LEU A 37 2.91 -13.91 -11.33
CA LEU A 37 3.69 -12.78 -10.82
C LEU A 37 2.88 -11.93 -9.83
N SER A 38 1.64 -11.59 -10.16
CA SER A 38 0.79 -10.81 -9.26
C SER A 38 0.42 -11.57 -7.97
N MET A 39 0.33 -12.91 -8.01
CA MET A 39 0.21 -13.70 -6.77
C MET A 39 1.47 -13.65 -5.91
N PHE A 40 2.65 -13.49 -6.52
CA PHE A 40 3.91 -13.34 -5.81
C PHE A 40 4.04 -11.95 -5.19
N ASP A 41 3.72 -10.89 -5.95
CA ASP A 41 3.67 -9.51 -5.47
C ASP A 41 2.63 -9.35 -4.35
N ASP A 42 1.43 -9.95 -4.46
CA ASP A 42 0.41 -9.92 -3.41
C ASP A 42 0.90 -10.64 -2.13
N ALA A 43 1.62 -11.76 -2.28
CA ALA A 43 2.17 -12.49 -1.15
C ALA A 43 3.35 -11.75 -0.50
N GLU A 44 4.17 -11.06 -1.28
CA GLU A 44 5.21 -10.16 -0.78
C GLU A 44 4.58 -8.94 -0.09
N MET A 45 3.55 -8.32 -0.64
CA MET A 45 2.87 -7.18 -0.04
C MET A 45 2.10 -7.58 1.24
N ASP A 46 1.42 -8.74 1.26
CA ASP A 46 0.81 -9.28 2.48
C ASP A 46 1.90 -9.64 3.52
N MET A 47 3.09 -10.08 3.11
CA MET A 47 4.23 -10.28 4.02
C MET A 47 4.84 -8.96 4.50
N GLU A 48 4.96 -7.95 3.65
CA GLU A 48 5.45 -6.61 4.01
C GLU A 48 4.46 -5.87 4.90
N ASP A 49 3.14 -6.00 4.69
CA ASP A 49 2.11 -5.49 5.60
C ASP A 49 2.14 -6.26 6.93
N MET A 50 2.39 -7.58 6.87
CA MET A 50 2.56 -8.39 8.07
C MET A 50 3.92 -8.17 8.74
N GLU A 51 4.96 -7.67 8.07
CA GLU A 51 6.26 -7.28 8.65
C GLU A 51 6.25 -5.82 9.14
N GLY A 52 5.54 -4.93 8.45
CA GLY A 52 5.20 -3.57 8.88
C GLY A 52 4.28 -3.57 10.10
N GLN A 53 3.49 -4.64 10.30
CA GLN A 53 2.72 -4.93 11.51
C GLN A 53 3.34 -6.00 12.44
N ALA A 54 4.30 -6.82 12.00
CA ALA A 54 5.11 -7.67 12.86
C ALA A 54 6.08 -6.74 13.55
N GLY A 55 5.55 -6.12 14.59
CA GLY A 55 6.06 -4.91 15.19
C GLY A 55 7.54 -5.01 15.41
N HIS A 56 8.29 -4.46 14.46
CA HIS A 56 9.65 -3.98 14.55
C HIS A 56 10.33 -4.55 15.78
N ASP A 57 10.57 -5.87 15.83
CA ASP A 57 10.65 -6.68 17.07
C ASP A 57 10.79 -5.74 18.26
N VAL A 58 9.68 -5.42 18.93
CA VAL A 58 9.79 -4.79 20.24
C VAL A 58 10.39 -5.88 21.12
N ILE A 59 11.68 -6.13 20.94
CA ILE A 59 12.57 -6.67 21.94
C ILE A 59 12.13 -5.90 23.18
N PRO A 60 11.63 -6.57 24.22
CA PRO A 60 11.34 -5.91 25.46
C PRO A 60 12.64 -5.19 25.87
N VAL A 61 12.72 -3.89 25.58
CA VAL A 61 13.97 -3.11 25.69
C VAL A 61 14.49 -3.18 27.12
N GLY A 62 13.58 -3.46 28.07
CA GLY A 62 13.84 -3.62 29.49
C GLY A 62 14.82 -4.74 29.87
N GLU A 63 15.10 -5.73 29.01
CA GLU A 63 16.02 -6.82 29.38
C GLU A 63 17.27 -6.95 28.49
N LEU A 64 17.27 -6.44 27.25
CA LEU A 64 18.44 -6.51 26.36
C LEU A 64 19.38 -5.30 26.45
N PHE A 65 18.88 -4.16 26.92
CA PHE A 65 19.65 -2.95 27.13
C PHE A 65 19.61 -2.62 28.62
N SER A 66 20.78 -2.45 29.25
CA SER A 66 20.80 -1.84 30.58
C SER A 66 20.10 -0.48 30.47
N ALA A 67 19.04 -0.25 31.25
CA ALA A 67 18.36 1.05 31.33
C ALA A 67 19.34 2.19 31.69
N ASP A 68 20.49 1.83 32.26
CA ASP A 68 21.67 2.66 32.43
C ASP A 68 22.45 2.84 31.12
N LEU A 69 21.83 3.54 30.15
CA LEU A 69 22.56 4.09 29.03
C LEU A 69 23.68 4.98 29.57
N ASN A 70 24.92 4.73 29.14
CA ASN A 70 26.08 5.55 29.47
C ASN A 70 25.72 7.03 29.23
N PRO A 71 25.80 7.91 30.26
CA PRO A 71 25.39 9.31 30.14
C PRO A 71 26.04 10.05 28.98
N ARG A 72 27.22 9.60 28.51
CA ARG A 72 27.92 10.18 27.35
C ARG A 72 27.18 10.02 26.01
N TRP A 73 26.24 9.07 25.90
CA TRP A 73 25.57 8.71 24.64
C TRP A 73 24.12 9.16 24.59
N ARG A 74 23.59 9.71 25.69
CA ARG A 74 22.21 10.21 25.73
C ARG A 74 22.12 11.51 24.92
N ARG A 75 21.05 11.64 24.16
CA ARG A 75 20.70 12.92 23.55
C ARG A 75 20.33 13.94 24.64
N PRO A 76 20.47 15.25 24.36
CA PRO A 76 19.94 16.27 25.24
C PRO A 76 18.44 16.07 25.52
N PRO A 77 17.93 16.49 26.69
CA PRO A 77 16.50 16.47 26.94
C PRO A 77 15.78 17.44 26.00
N ALA A 78 14.65 17.01 25.47
CA ALA A 78 13.83 17.85 24.60
C ALA A 78 13.32 19.08 25.36
N PRO A 79 13.36 20.28 24.76
CA PRO A 79 12.75 21.47 25.36
C PRO A 79 11.23 21.31 25.42
N THR A 80 10.60 21.98 26.38
CA THR A 80 9.14 22.09 26.42
C THR A 80 8.67 22.96 25.26
N LEU A 81 7.79 22.42 24.41
CA LEU A 81 7.20 23.11 23.27
C LEU A 81 5.72 23.40 23.55
N ASN A 82 5.27 24.62 23.25
CA ASN A 82 3.87 25.02 23.19
C ASN A 82 3.40 25.08 21.73
N PRO A 83 2.58 24.12 21.27
CA PRO A 83 2.13 24.06 19.87
C PRO A 83 1.36 25.29 19.38
N ALA A 84 0.84 26.12 20.28
CA ALA A 84 0.06 27.31 19.90
C ALA A 84 0.93 28.51 19.50
N VAL A 85 2.22 28.53 19.87
CA VAL A 85 3.10 29.70 19.69
C VAL A 85 4.49 29.32 19.18
N ASP A 86 4.99 28.14 19.50
CA ASP A 86 6.33 27.72 19.14
C ASP A 86 6.35 27.08 17.75
N THR A 87 7.38 27.43 16.98
CA THR A 87 7.66 26.79 15.69
C THR A 87 8.66 25.67 15.89
N LEU A 88 8.34 24.46 15.42
CA LEU A 88 9.28 23.35 15.41
C LEU A 88 10.12 23.37 14.12
N ILE A 89 11.43 23.55 14.27
CA ILE A 89 12.39 23.56 13.16
C ILE A 89 13.35 22.40 13.32
N PHE A 90 13.45 21.55 12.29
CA PHE A 90 14.34 20.40 12.28
C PHE A 90 14.78 20.05 10.85
N GLN A 91 15.93 19.40 10.71
CA GLN A 91 16.42 18.87 9.46
C GLN A 91 15.91 17.44 9.26
N GLN A 92 15.21 17.21 8.16
CA GLN A 92 14.75 15.88 7.75
C GLN A 92 15.95 15.00 7.35
N ILE A 93 15.86 13.72 7.72
CA ILE A 93 16.87 12.68 7.43
C ILE A 93 16.23 11.56 6.61
N ASP A 94 15.08 11.07 7.05
CA ASP A 94 14.44 9.90 6.44
C ASP A 94 12.92 10.05 6.38
N LEU A 95 12.31 9.30 5.48
CA LEU A 95 10.88 9.28 5.24
C LEU A 95 10.40 7.84 5.11
N ASP A 96 9.28 7.56 5.76
CA ASP A 96 8.60 6.28 5.69
C ASP A 96 7.08 6.53 5.67
N TYR A 97 6.27 5.52 5.37
CA TYR A 97 4.82 5.62 5.49
C TYR A 97 4.22 4.35 6.10
N TYR A 98 3.05 4.49 6.70
CA TYR A 98 2.27 3.36 7.19
C TYR A 98 0.78 3.65 7.07
N LEU A 99 -0.03 2.60 7.17
CA LEU A 99 -1.49 2.69 7.14
C LEU A 99 -2.06 2.63 8.56
N ASP A 100 -2.87 3.62 8.93
CA ASP A 100 -3.53 3.66 10.25
C ASP A 100 -4.84 4.47 10.18
N ALA A 101 -5.60 4.49 11.27
CA ALA A 101 -6.84 5.25 11.37
C ALA A 101 -6.60 6.76 11.14
N ALA A 102 -7.53 7.38 10.42
CA ALA A 102 -7.50 8.82 10.19
C ALA A 102 -7.60 9.61 11.50
N VAL A 103 -6.75 10.63 11.66
CA VAL A 103 -6.78 11.53 12.82
C VAL A 103 -7.92 12.54 12.64
N PRO A 104 -8.83 12.69 13.62
CA PRO A 104 -9.93 13.65 13.53
C PRO A 104 -9.44 15.08 13.27
N GLY A 105 -10.07 15.76 12.32
CA GLY A 105 -9.74 17.15 11.96
C GLY A 105 -8.62 17.29 10.93
N MET A 106 -7.96 16.21 10.53
CA MET A 106 -7.00 16.23 9.42
C MET A 106 -7.73 16.13 8.07
N PRO A 107 -7.22 16.78 7.00
CA PRO A 107 -7.81 16.69 5.66
C PRO A 107 -7.62 15.30 5.04
N GLY A 108 -8.27 15.05 3.91
CA GLY A 108 -8.11 13.81 3.14
C GLY A 108 -9.17 12.74 3.47
N GLN A 109 -8.81 11.48 3.26
CA GLN A 109 -9.69 10.34 3.57
C GLN A 109 -9.91 10.26 5.08
N THR A 110 -11.16 10.05 5.50
CA THR A 110 -11.53 9.96 6.92
C THR A 110 -12.09 8.59 7.32
N GLN A 111 -12.15 7.65 6.37
CA GLN A 111 -12.74 6.33 6.57
C GLN A 111 -11.72 5.24 6.25
N GLY A 112 -11.68 4.22 7.11
CA GLY A 112 -10.72 3.13 6.98
C GLY A 112 -9.30 3.54 7.38
N LYS A 113 -8.33 2.72 6.97
CA LYS A 113 -6.91 3.06 7.12
C LYS A 113 -6.51 4.06 6.03
N VAL A 114 -5.69 5.03 6.41
CA VAL A 114 -5.19 6.09 5.53
C VAL A 114 -3.67 6.12 5.59
N PRO A 115 -3.01 6.52 4.49
CA PRO A 115 -1.56 6.67 4.49
C PRO A 115 -1.13 7.83 5.38
N ILE A 116 -0.18 7.57 6.27
CA ILE A 116 0.47 8.55 7.13
C ILE A 116 1.97 8.52 6.85
N ILE A 117 2.52 9.65 6.46
CA ILE A 117 3.96 9.78 6.21
C ILE A 117 4.66 10.11 7.53
N ARG A 118 5.70 9.35 7.88
CA ARG A 118 6.60 9.62 9.00
C ARG A 118 7.86 10.26 8.49
N MET A 119 8.18 11.44 9.02
CA MET A 119 9.40 12.16 8.73
C MET A 119 10.29 12.17 9.96
N PHE A 120 11.45 11.54 9.84
CA PHE A 120 12.46 11.51 10.88
C PHE A 120 13.50 12.61 10.67
N GLY A 121 13.94 13.23 11.75
CA GLY A 121 14.95 14.25 11.66
C GLY A 121 15.51 14.72 13.00
N VAL A 122 16.30 15.79 12.95
CA VAL A 122 16.98 16.35 14.12
C VAL A 122 16.84 17.87 14.17
N THR A 123 16.53 18.41 15.35
CA THR A 123 16.57 19.87 15.59
C THR A 123 18.01 20.36 15.63
N ASP A 124 18.22 21.68 15.48
CA ASP A 124 19.54 22.31 15.68
C ASP A 124 20.16 22.02 17.06
N SER A 125 19.33 21.85 18.09
CA SER A 125 19.76 21.47 19.44
C SER A 125 20.05 19.97 19.62
N GLY A 126 20.01 19.16 18.56
CA GLY A 126 20.35 17.73 18.58
C GLY A 126 19.23 16.78 19.05
N ASN A 127 18.00 17.27 19.25
CA ASN A 127 16.84 16.44 19.59
C ASN A 127 16.32 15.69 18.37
N SER A 128 15.98 14.41 18.55
CA SER A 128 15.32 13.61 17.51
C SER A 128 13.84 13.98 17.41
N VAL A 129 13.34 14.07 16.18
CA VAL A 129 11.95 14.40 15.87
C VAL A 129 11.37 13.29 14.99
N CYS A 130 10.15 12.87 15.31
CA CYS A 130 9.30 12.07 14.43
C CYS A 130 8.02 12.88 14.15
N CYS A 131 7.88 13.35 12.91
CA CYS A 131 6.73 14.14 12.46
C CYS A 131 5.78 13.25 11.66
N HIS A 132 4.52 13.21 12.06
CA HIS A 132 3.45 12.48 11.35
C HIS A 132 2.70 13.47 10.46
N ILE A 133 2.71 13.20 9.16
CA ILE A 133 2.08 14.04 8.14
C ILE A 133 0.84 13.31 7.64
N HIS A 134 -0.31 13.98 7.75
CA HIS A 134 -1.62 13.42 7.38
C HIS A 134 -2.25 14.22 6.24
N GLY A 135 -3.23 13.61 5.58
CA GLY A 135 -4.06 14.25 4.56
C GLY A 135 -3.42 14.38 3.18
N PHE A 136 -2.38 13.59 2.94
CA PHE A 136 -1.87 13.35 1.61
C PHE A 136 -2.50 12.09 1.03
N ALA A 137 -2.92 12.15 -0.23
CA ALA A 137 -3.36 10.99 -0.99
C ALA A 137 -2.64 10.98 -2.35
N PRO A 138 -2.14 9.82 -2.79
CA PRO A 138 -1.47 9.71 -4.08
C PRO A 138 -2.44 10.05 -5.22
N TYR A 139 -1.91 10.67 -6.27
CA TYR A 139 -2.66 11.03 -7.46
C TYR A 139 -1.81 10.80 -8.71
N PHE A 140 -2.47 10.65 -9.85
CA PHE A 140 -1.83 10.51 -11.15
C PHE A 140 -2.64 11.28 -12.20
N TYR A 141 -2.02 11.49 -13.36
CA TYR A 141 -2.66 12.18 -14.49
C TYR A 141 -2.90 11.19 -15.63
N VAL A 142 -4.05 11.35 -16.28
CA VAL A 142 -4.39 10.67 -17.52
C VAL A 142 -4.90 11.67 -18.54
N ALA A 143 -4.66 11.40 -19.82
CA ALA A 143 -5.19 12.22 -20.89
C ALA A 143 -6.72 12.13 -20.91
N ALA A 144 -7.39 13.27 -20.78
CA ALA A 144 -8.83 13.32 -20.91
C ALA A 144 -9.24 13.04 -22.37
N PRO A 145 -10.18 12.10 -22.63
CA PRO A 145 -10.68 11.86 -23.97
C PRO A 145 -11.28 13.12 -24.60
N ALA A 146 -11.25 13.19 -25.94
CA ALA A 146 -11.85 14.32 -26.66
C ALA A 146 -13.33 14.46 -26.30
N GLY A 147 -13.72 15.65 -25.84
CA GLY A 147 -15.09 15.94 -25.42
C GLY A 147 -15.44 15.56 -23.98
N PHE A 148 -14.49 15.09 -23.18
CA PHE A 148 -14.67 14.91 -21.73
C PHE A 148 -14.86 16.27 -21.04
N LYS A 149 -15.89 16.37 -20.18
CA LYS A 149 -16.35 17.60 -19.52
C LYS A 149 -16.48 17.37 -18.02
N SER A 150 -16.51 18.47 -17.27
CA SER A 150 -16.73 18.47 -15.82
C SER A 150 -17.97 17.69 -15.40
N ASP A 151 -19.00 17.70 -16.23
CA ASP A 151 -20.29 17.05 -15.96
C ASP A 151 -20.15 15.52 -15.83
N PHE A 152 -19.10 14.93 -16.42
CA PHE A 152 -18.83 13.49 -16.34
C PHE A 152 -17.99 13.08 -15.12
N LEU A 153 -17.43 14.02 -14.37
CA LEU A 153 -16.50 13.72 -13.27
C LEU A 153 -17.13 12.83 -12.19
N GLY A 154 -18.36 13.13 -11.78
CA GLY A 154 -19.04 12.36 -10.73
C GLY A 154 -19.37 10.93 -11.17
N GLU A 155 -19.75 10.74 -12.44
CA GLU A 155 -20.00 9.40 -12.99
C GLU A 155 -18.70 8.62 -13.14
N PHE A 156 -17.67 9.26 -13.70
CA PHE A 156 -16.35 8.64 -13.88
C PHE A 156 -15.71 8.25 -12.54
N GLN A 157 -15.75 9.12 -11.53
CA GLN A 157 -15.27 8.79 -10.18
C GLN A 157 -15.97 7.55 -9.61
N ARG A 158 -17.30 7.50 -9.73
CA ARG A 158 -18.10 6.37 -9.21
C ARG A 158 -17.79 5.08 -9.94
N GLU A 159 -17.70 5.11 -11.26
CA GLU A 159 -17.38 3.92 -12.07
C GLU A 159 -15.96 3.44 -11.79
N LEU A 160 -14.97 4.34 -11.74
CA LEU A 160 -13.59 3.98 -11.41
C LEU A 160 -13.50 3.35 -10.01
N ASN A 161 -14.15 3.96 -9.01
CA ASN A 161 -14.24 3.40 -7.66
C ASN A 161 -14.85 1.98 -7.68
N SER A 162 -15.94 1.78 -8.43
CA SER A 162 -16.56 0.46 -8.54
C SER A 162 -15.67 -0.56 -9.23
N VAL A 163 -14.93 -0.17 -10.27
CA VAL A 163 -14.04 -1.09 -11.00
C VAL A 163 -12.89 -1.50 -10.12
N VAL A 164 -12.22 -0.55 -9.45
CA VAL A 164 -11.11 -0.84 -8.53
C VAL A 164 -11.57 -1.75 -7.38
N LEU A 165 -12.72 -1.48 -6.77
CA LEU A 165 -13.26 -2.34 -5.70
C LEU A 165 -13.60 -3.77 -6.16
N LYS A 166 -13.97 -3.96 -7.43
CA LYS A 166 -14.24 -5.30 -7.99
C LYS A 166 -12.96 -6.04 -8.33
N ASP A 167 -11.92 -5.30 -8.71
CA ASP A 167 -10.61 -5.84 -9.06
C ASP A 167 -9.80 -6.24 -7.82
N MET A 168 -10.11 -5.64 -6.65
CA MET A 168 -9.57 -6.07 -5.37
C MET A 168 -9.86 -7.55 -5.09
N ARG A 169 -8.81 -8.38 -5.11
CA ARG A 169 -8.87 -9.82 -4.81
C ARG A 169 -9.33 -10.11 -3.39
N SER A 170 -8.94 -9.27 -2.43
CA SER A 170 -9.30 -9.37 -1.02
C SER A 170 -9.58 -7.99 -0.44
N ASN A 171 -10.67 -7.88 0.31
CA ASN A 171 -11.06 -6.64 0.98
C ASN A 171 -11.08 -6.81 2.50
N LYS A 172 -9.94 -7.23 3.07
CA LYS A 172 -9.78 -7.51 4.52
C LYS A 172 -10.18 -6.30 5.38
N ASP A 173 -9.88 -5.09 4.90
CA ASP A 173 -10.13 -3.83 5.60
C ASP A 173 -11.52 -3.22 5.31
N ASN A 174 -12.41 -3.93 4.61
CA ASN A 174 -13.75 -3.46 4.22
C ASN A 174 -13.74 -2.07 3.56
N ILE A 175 -12.75 -1.83 2.69
CA ILE A 175 -12.59 -0.62 1.90
C ILE A 175 -13.83 -0.46 1.01
N SER A 176 -14.45 0.71 1.08
CA SER A 176 -15.62 1.09 0.29
C SER A 176 -15.38 2.30 -0.61
N VAL A 177 -14.26 3.00 -0.40
CA VAL A 177 -13.84 4.16 -1.18
C VAL A 177 -12.36 3.99 -1.52
N THR A 178 -12.06 3.87 -2.81
CA THR A 178 -10.72 3.77 -3.39
C THR A 178 -10.35 5.01 -4.21
N VAL A 179 -11.35 5.76 -4.70
CA VAL A 179 -11.14 6.99 -5.49
C VAL A 179 -11.72 8.19 -4.75
N LEU A 180 -10.82 9.03 -4.20
CA LEU A 180 -11.22 10.18 -3.39
C LEU A 180 -11.78 11.34 -4.21
N ALA A 181 -11.18 11.61 -5.37
CA ALA A 181 -11.56 12.72 -6.24
C ALA A 181 -11.10 12.46 -7.68
N VAL A 182 -11.77 13.12 -8.63
CA VAL A 182 -11.31 13.24 -10.01
C VAL A 182 -11.50 14.69 -10.43
N ASP A 183 -10.43 15.30 -10.94
CA ASP A 183 -10.41 16.70 -11.38
C ASP A 183 -9.93 16.82 -12.82
N ILE A 184 -10.46 17.81 -13.54
CA ILE A 184 -9.94 18.19 -14.87
C ILE A 184 -8.95 19.33 -14.68
N THR A 185 -7.73 19.14 -15.20
CA THR A 185 -6.70 20.18 -15.21
C THR A 185 -6.13 20.36 -16.61
N ARG A 186 -5.57 21.55 -16.89
CA ARG A 186 -4.83 21.82 -18.13
C ARG A 186 -3.34 21.70 -17.85
N LYS A 187 -2.70 20.72 -18.49
CA LYS A 187 -1.27 20.44 -18.39
C LYS A 187 -0.74 20.08 -19.79
N GLU A 188 0.58 20.13 -19.93
CA GLU A 188 1.29 19.72 -21.13
C GLU A 188 2.19 18.53 -20.83
N SER A 189 2.47 17.73 -21.86
CA SER A 189 3.48 16.68 -21.82
C SER A 189 4.86 17.33 -21.84
N GLU A 190 5.81 16.78 -21.08
CA GLU A 190 7.22 17.20 -21.17
C GLU A 190 7.90 16.68 -22.45
N TYR A 191 7.33 15.66 -23.08
CA TYR A 191 7.79 15.06 -24.33
C TYR A 191 7.06 15.61 -25.56
#